data_AF-A0A951A5L1-F1
#
_entry.id   AF-A0A951A5L1-F1
#
_cell.length_a   1.000
_cell.length_b   1.000
_cell.length_c   1.000
_cell.angle_alpha   90.00
_cell.angle_beta   90.00
_cell.angle_gamma   90.00
#
_symmetry.space_group_name_H-M   'P 1'
#
loop_
_entity.id
_entity.type
_entity.pdbx_description
1 polymer ?
#
loop_
_entity_poly.entity_id
_entity_poly.type
_entity_poly.pdbx_seq_one_letter_code
_entity_poly.pdbx_strand_id
1 'polypeptide(L)'
;MYFTSGRHWAALFDALHMTGDLAVIIAARTPILARAAMSPQHGIDPEILAMASEKVVALLEGAVAAQQGMLRLAASALTGESLQTLLRRTEAIGLAASRPARRRVRANARRLRATL
;
A
#
# COMPACT_ATOMS: atom_id res chain seq x y z
N MET A 1 18.39 -13.62 8.56
CA MET A 1 16.94 -13.56 8.82
C MET A 1 16.70 -14.29 10.14
N TYR A 2 16.59 -13.58 11.27
CA TYR A 2 16.14 -14.15 12.53
C TYR A 2 14.92 -13.33 12.96
N PHE A 3 13.76 -13.74 12.51
CA PHE A 3 12.50 -13.24 13.03
C PHE A 3 12.29 -13.91 14.39
N THR A 4 12.09 -13.12 15.44
CA THR A 4 11.67 -13.65 16.74
C THR A 4 10.22 -14.15 16.63
N SER A 5 9.85 -15.20 17.35
CA SER A 5 8.54 -15.87 17.27
C SER A 5 7.35 -14.90 17.30
N GLY A 6 7.41 -13.84 18.13
CA GLY A 6 6.35 -12.82 18.20
C GLY A 6 6.16 -11.95 16.96
N ARG A 7 7.21 -11.73 16.14
CA ARG A 7 7.09 -10.90 14.92
C ARG A 7 6.39 -11.62 13.77
N HIS A 8 6.40 -12.96 13.76
CA HIS A 8 5.68 -13.76 12.77
C HIS A 8 4.18 -13.65 12.94
N TRP A 9 3.70 -13.72 14.18
CA TRP A 9 2.28 -13.57 14.50
C TRP A 9 1.77 -12.19 14.11
N ALA A 10 2.49 -11.13 14.44
CA ALA A 10 2.13 -9.77 14.03
C ALA A 10 2.04 -9.63 12.50
N ALA A 11 3.00 -10.18 11.76
CA ALA A 11 2.98 -10.15 10.30
C ALA A 11 1.81 -10.95 9.71
N LEU A 12 1.47 -12.11 10.30
CA LEU A 12 0.34 -12.94 9.90
C LEU A 12 -0.99 -12.22 10.14
N PHE A 13 -1.20 -11.65 11.32
CA PHE A 13 -2.43 -10.91 11.63
C PHE A 13 -2.59 -9.67 10.76
N ASP A 14 -1.51 -8.94 10.51
CA ASP A 14 -1.52 -7.80 9.57
C ASP A 14 -1.91 -8.26 8.15
N ALA A 15 -1.41 -9.41 7.70
CA ALA A 15 -1.75 -9.97 6.39
C ALA A 15 -3.23 -10.38 6.33
N LEU A 16 -3.77 -11.03 7.36
CA LEU A 16 -5.18 -11.41 7.43
C LEU A 16 -6.11 -10.19 7.40
N HIS A 17 -5.79 -9.14 8.15
CA HIS A 17 -6.54 -7.90 8.13
C HIS A 17 -6.49 -7.22 6.76
N MET A 18 -5.33 -7.18 6.11
CA MET A 18 -5.24 -6.66 4.74
C MET A 18 -6.10 -7.46 3.76
N THR A 19 -6.09 -8.79 3.84
CA THR A 19 -6.90 -9.64 2.95
C THR A 19 -8.39 -9.35 3.13
N GLY A 20 -8.86 -9.21 4.37
CA GLY A 20 -10.26 -8.86 4.65
C GLY A 20 -10.65 -7.47 4.14
N ASP A 21 -9.76 -6.48 4.28
CA ASP A 21 -9.98 -5.13 3.75
C ASP A 21 -10.01 -5.13 2.21
N LEU A 22 -9.12 -5.89 1.56
CA LEU A 22 -9.13 -6.05 0.11
C LEU A 22 -10.41 -6.72 -0.40
N ALA A 23 -10.87 -7.77 0.28
CA ALA A 23 -12.10 -8.48 -0.10
C ALA A 23 -13.31 -7.53 -0.12
N VAL A 24 -13.45 -6.67 0.89
CA VAL A 24 -14.52 -5.65 0.93
C VAL A 24 -14.41 -4.67 -0.24
N ILE A 25 -13.21 -4.16 -0.50
CA ILE A 25 -12.98 -3.22 -1.61
C ILE A 25 -13.34 -3.86 -2.95
N ILE A 26 -12.92 -5.11 -3.17
CA ILE A 26 -13.23 -5.85 -4.41
C ILE A 26 -14.73 -6.07 -4.53
N ALA A 27 -15.39 -6.56 -3.48
CA ALA A 27 -16.82 -6.81 -3.49
C ALA A 27 -17.62 -5.54 -3.80
N ALA A 28 -17.25 -4.40 -3.20
CA ALA A 28 -17.94 -3.12 -3.41
C ALA A 28 -17.67 -2.50 -4.80
N ARG A 29 -16.47 -2.64 -5.36
CA ARG A 29 -16.08 -1.97 -6.61
C ARG A 29 -16.27 -2.81 -7.87
N THR A 30 -16.38 -4.14 -7.75
CA THR A 30 -16.61 -5.04 -8.90
C THR A 30 -17.90 -4.69 -9.67
N PRO A 31 -19.05 -4.44 -9.03
CA PRO A 31 -20.28 -4.10 -9.77
C PRO A 31 -20.18 -2.78 -10.54
N ILE A 32 -19.50 -1.78 -9.98
CA ILE A 32 -19.29 -0.47 -10.62
C ILE A 32 -18.44 -0.65 -11.89
N LEU A 33 -17.34 -1.39 -11.77
CA LEU A 33 -16.47 -1.68 -12.91
C LEU A 33 -17.17 -2.55 -13.97
N ALA A 34 -17.95 -3.54 -13.55
CA ALA A 34 -18.72 -4.37 -14.46
C ALA A 34 -19.75 -3.54 -15.25
N ARG A 35 -20.46 -2.63 -14.58
CA ARG A 35 -21.41 -1.72 -15.24
C ARG A 35 -20.70 -0.81 -16.25
N ALA A 36 -19.56 -0.22 -15.88
CA ALA A 36 -18.78 0.62 -16.79
C ALA A 36 -18.28 -0.16 -18.02
N ALA A 37 -17.89 -1.42 -17.85
CA ALA A 37 -17.47 -2.28 -18.96
C ALA A 37 -18.63 -2.68 -19.88
N MET A 38 -19.81 -2.97 -19.32
CA MET A 38 -20.99 -3.39 -20.09
C MET A 38 -21.73 -2.24 -20.77
N SER A 39 -21.56 -1.01 -20.32
CA SER A 39 -22.29 0.15 -20.81
C SER A 39 -21.41 1.40 -20.88
N PRO A 40 -20.36 1.40 -21.71
CA PRO A 40 -19.34 2.46 -21.77
C PRO A 40 -19.88 3.80 -22.30
N GLN A 41 -21.05 3.76 -22.93
CA GLN A 41 -21.78 4.95 -23.41
C GLN A 41 -22.44 5.76 -22.29
N HIS A 42 -22.56 5.20 -21.08
CA HIS A 42 -22.89 5.98 -19.89
C HIS A 42 -21.60 6.61 -19.34
N GLY A 43 -21.66 7.87 -18.92
CA GLY A 43 -20.50 8.60 -18.41
C GLY A 43 -19.75 7.86 -17.29
N ILE A 44 -18.47 8.22 -17.10
CA ILE A 44 -17.61 7.57 -16.10
C ILE A 44 -18.15 7.83 -14.69
N ASP A 45 -18.38 6.76 -13.94
CA ASP A 45 -18.78 6.84 -12.54
C ASP A 45 -17.69 7.57 -11.73
N PRO A 46 -18.04 8.60 -10.93
CA PRO A 46 -17.06 9.34 -10.12
C PRO A 46 -16.25 8.45 -9.17
N GLU A 47 -16.77 7.30 -8.73
CA GLU A 47 -16.03 6.35 -7.91
C GLU A 47 -14.86 5.71 -8.69
N ILE A 48 -14.97 5.52 -10.01
CA ILE A 48 -13.88 5.00 -10.84
C ILE A 48 -12.73 6.01 -10.90
N LEU A 49 -13.04 7.31 -10.98
CA LEU A 49 -12.03 8.36 -10.92
C LEU A 49 -11.37 8.42 -9.53
N ALA A 50 -12.17 8.32 -8.46
CA ALA A 50 -11.65 8.26 -7.10
C ALA A 50 -10.70 7.07 -6.90
N MET A 51 -11.04 5.89 -7.42
CA MET A 51 -10.18 4.70 -7.41
C MET A 51 -8.82 4.94 -8.08
N ALA A 52 -8.80 5.63 -9.22
CA ALA A 52 -7.56 5.96 -9.91
C ALA A 52 -6.71 6.95 -9.11
N SER A 53 -7.34 8.02 -8.61
CA SER A 53 -6.68 9.03 -7.76
C SER A 53 -6.07 8.40 -6.50
N GLU A 54 -6.77 7.50 -5.82
CA GLU A 54 -6.27 6.80 -4.65
C GLU A 54 -4.96 6.04 -4.92
N LYS A 55 -4.87 5.38 -6.09
CA LYS A 55 -3.67 4.64 -6.51
C LYS A 55 -2.52 5.61 -6.83
N VAL A 56 -2.79 6.68 -7.57
CA VAL A 56 -1.78 7.69 -7.93
C VAL A 56 -1.21 8.36 -6.68
N VAL A 57 -2.06 8.77 -5.74
CA VAL A 57 -1.58 9.42 -4.51
C VAL A 57 -0.79 8.45 -3.64
N ALA A 58 -1.20 7.17 -3.55
CA ALA A 58 -0.41 6.15 -2.85
C ALA A 58 0.98 5.95 -3.48
N LEU A 59 1.03 5.95 -4.81
CA LEU A 59 2.27 5.81 -5.55
C LEU A 59 3.19 7.02 -5.32
N LEU A 60 2.67 8.23 -5.39
CA LEU A 60 3.44 9.45 -5.16
C LEU A 60 3.98 9.53 -3.72
N GLU A 61 3.14 9.25 -2.72
CA GLU A 61 3.59 9.19 -1.32
C GLU A 61 4.63 8.09 -1.09
N GLY A 62 4.45 6.93 -1.74
CA GLY A 62 5.41 5.83 -1.68
C GLY A 62 6.75 6.19 -2.32
N ALA A 63 6.73 6.88 -3.46
CA ALA A 63 7.92 7.35 -4.15
C ALA A 63 8.71 8.36 -3.31
N VAL A 64 8.02 9.33 -2.67
CA VAL A 64 8.66 10.29 -1.77
C VAL A 64 9.29 9.57 -0.56
N ALA A 65 8.58 8.62 0.04
CA ALA A 65 9.11 7.83 1.16
C ALA A 65 10.34 7.01 0.74
N ALA A 66 10.32 6.44 -0.46
CA ALA A 66 11.45 5.70 -1.02
C ALA A 66 12.66 6.61 -1.25
N GLN A 67 12.46 7.79 -1.84
CA GLN A 67 13.52 8.78 -2.06
C GLN A 67 14.18 9.22 -0.75
N GLN A 68 13.38 9.53 0.28
CA GLN A 68 13.92 9.87 1.61
C GLN A 68 14.74 8.72 2.21
N GLY A 69 14.28 7.49 2.05
CA GLY A 69 15.01 6.31 2.48
C GLY A 69 16.32 6.11 1.71
N MET A 70 16.32 6.37 0.41
CA MET A 70 17.50 6.25 -0.46
C MET A 70 18.56 7.29 -0.12
N LEU A 71 18.17 8.53 0.18
CA LEU A 71 19.09 9.57 0.65
C LEU A 71 19.77 9.18 1.97
N ARG A 72 19.02 8.58 2.90
CA ARG A 72 19.57 8.08 4.17
C ARG A 72 20.53 6.91 3.94
N LEU A 73 20.21 6.01 3.01
CA LEU A 73 21.09 4.91 2.63
C LEU A 73 22.41 5.42 2.02
N ALA A 74 22.33 6.38 1.09
CA ALA A 74 23.50 6.99 0.47
C ALA A 74 24.39 7.67 1.53
N ALA A 75 23.81 8.42 2.46
CA ALA A 75 24.54 9.02 3.57
C ALA A 75 25.23 7.96 4.45
N SER A 76 24.51 6.89 4.82
CA SER A 76 25.07 5.78 5.60
C SER A 76 26.22 5.05 4.89
N ALA A 77 26.13 4.90 3.57
CA ALA A 77 27.19 4.32 2.76
C ALA A 77 28.45 5.20 2.75
N LEU A 78 28.28 6.52 2.66
CA LEU A 78 29.38 7.48 2.71
C LEU A 78 30.07 7.52 4.08
N THR A 79 29.35 7.24 5.16
CA THR A 79 29.93 7.13 6.52
C THR A 79 30.60 5.79 6.80
N GLY A 80 30.65 4.87 5.84
CA GLY A 80 31.32 3.58 5.98
C GLY A 80 30.55 2.56 6.84
N GLU A 81 29.21 2.64 6.89
CA GLU A 81 28.40 1.61 7.58
C GLU A 81 28.63 0.22 6.97
N SER A 82 28.52 -0.82 7.80
CA SER A 82 28.70 -2.21 7.35
C SER A 82 27.64 -2.64 6.32
N LEU A 83 28.02 -3.55 5.41
CA LEU A 83 27.14 -4.10 4.37
C LEU A 83 25.83 -4.66 4.95
N GLN A 84 25.89 -5.34 6.10
CA GLN A 84 24.69 -5.86 6.75
C GLN A 84 23.71 -4.76 7.18
N THR A 85 24.21 -3.60 7.61
CA THR A 85 23.37 -2.46 7.98
C THR A 85 22.75 -1.81 6.74
N LEU A 86 23.53 -1.67 5.67
CA LEU A 86 23.04 -1.14 4.39
C LEU A 86 21.93 -2.02 3.80
N LEU A 87 22.08 -3.35 3.86
CA LEU A 87 21.05 -4.30 3.41
C LEU A 87 19.75 -4.24 4.23
N ARG A 88 19.84 -4.00 5.55
CA ARG A 88 18.64 -3.79 6.39
C ARG A 88 17.96 -2.46 6.05
N ARG A 89 18.74 -1.44 5.72
CA ARG A 89 18.21 -0.13 5.34
C ARG A 89 17.49 -0.20 3.99
N THR A 90 18.01 -0.90 2.99
CA THR A 90 17.31 -1.10 1.70
C THR A 90 15.96 -1.80 1.87
N GLU A 91 15.88 -2.83 2.72
CA GLU A 91 14.61 -3.47 3.07
C GLU A 91 13.62 -2.48 3.71
N ALA A 92 14.12 -1.64 4.63
CA ALA A 92 13.31 -0.60 5.27
C ALA A 92 12.76 0.44 4.27
N ILE A 93 13.47 0.73 3.17
CA ILE A 93 12.99 1.59 2.08
C ILE A 93 11.75 0.96 1.43
N GLY A 94 11.83 -0.31 1.06
CA GLY A 94 10.71 -1.03 0.44
C GLY A 94 9.48 -1.07 1.36
N LEU A 95 9.69 -1.34 2.65
CA LEU A 95 8.63 -1.29 3.65
C LEU A 95 8.03 0.11 3.78
N ALA A 96 8.86 1.16 3.84
CA ALA A 96 8.41 2.54 3.94
C ALA A 96 7.59 2.96 2.70
N ALA A 97 8.04 2.58 1.50
CA ALA A 97 7.34 2.86 0.24
C ALA A 97 5.96 2.19 0.17
N SER A 98 5.78 1.04 0.82
CA SER A 98 4.50 0.30 0.83
C SER A 98 3.48 0.81 1.86
N ARG A 99 3.92 1.52 2.92
CA ARG A 99 3.04 1.99 4.01
C ARG A 99 1.86 2.85 3.53
N PRO A 100 2.04 3.82 2.61
CA PRO A 100 0.93 4.62 2.09
C PRO A 100 -0.19 3.78 1.48
N ALA A 101 0.16 2.76 0.70
CA ALA A 101 -0.80 1.86 0.07
C ALA A 101 -1.61 1.09 1.13
N ARG A 102 -0.93 0.53 2.14
CA ARG A 102 -1.60 -0.19 3.24
C ARG A 102 -2.57 0.69 4.02
N ARG A 103 -2.15 1.92 4.33
CA ARG A 103 -2.99 2.91 5.02
C ARG A 103 -4.25 3.23 4.22
N ARG A 104 -4.12 3.42 2.91
CA ARG A 104 -5.27 3.69 2.03
C ARG A 104 -6.20 2.51 1.88
N VAL A 105 -5.68 1.28 1.73
CA VAL A 105 -6.52 0.06 1.72
C VAL A 105 -7.40 0.01 2.96
N ARG A 106 -6.83 0.20 4.15
CA ARG A 106 -7.60 0.19 5.40
C ARG A 106 -8.62 1.34 5.48
N ALA A 107 -8.24 2.55 5.07
CA ALA A 107 -9.15 3.70 5.06
C ALA A 107 -10.33 3.49 4.10
N ASN A 108 -10.07 2.97 2.91
CA ASN A 108 -11.09 2.67 1.90
C ASN A 108 -12.02 1.55 2.35
N ALA A 109 -11.49 0.46 2.90
CA ALA A 109 -12.31 -0.61 3.44
C ALA A 109 -13.24 -0.09 4.55
N ARG A 110 -12.74 0.78 5.44
CA ARG A 110 -13.59 1.44 6.45
C ARG A 110 -14.68 2.31 5.84
N ARG A 111 -14.34 3.14 4.85
CA ARG A 111 -15.31 3.99 4.14
C ARG A 111 -16.40 3.13 3.48
N LEU A 112 -16.00 2.08 2.76
CA LEU A 112 -16.91 1.21 2.04
C LEU A 112 -17.80 0.39 2.97
N ARG A 113 -17.27 -0.11 4.10
CA ARG A 113 -18.09 -0.77 5.14
C ARG A 113 -19.15 0.15 5.75
N ALA A 114 -18.92 1.47 5.78
CA ALA A 114 -19.90 2.42 6.31
C ALA A 114 -20.99 2.79 5.28
N THR A 115 -20.77 2.51 4.01
CA THR A 115 -21.70 2.80 2.90
C THR A 115 -22.46 1.57 2.39
N LEU A 116 -22.03 0.37 2.77
CA LEU A 116 -22.71 -0.91 2.52
C LEU A 116 -23.76 -1.15 3.60
#